data_AF-A0A8T7GAL2-F1
#
_entry.id   AF-A0A8T7GAL2-F1
#
_cell.length_a   1.000
_cell.length_b   1.000
_cell.length_c   1.000
_cell.angle_alpha   90.00
_cell.angle_beta   90.00
_cell.angle_gamma   90.00
#
_symmetry.space_group_name_H-M   'P 1'
#
loop_
_entity.id
_entity.type
_entity.pdbx_description
1 polymer ?
#
loop_
_entity_poly.entity_id
_entity_poly.type
_entity_poly.pdbx_seq_one_letter_code
_entity_poly.pdbx_strand_id
1 'polypeptide(L)'
;MQTSSLSAEKTGELDQKFGRLIDQFEQEVAPYDRLTRFAAIGTFGGVIVSILVPILYLQFVANVNPYHAFMSGPAMYFVIGGIVASKIVPRLLMAYSNHKKHELSRTKYKPITGVCMCDLYQFRTHLQKMEKASVAAERIRHAKLANYYKQKMNS
;
A
#
# COMPACT_ATOMS: atom_id res chain seq x y z
N MET A 1 16.13 -48.10 -0.64
CA MET A 1 15.29 -46.90 -0.46
C MET A 1 16.15 -45.81 0.18
N GLN A 2 16.74 -44.93 -0.63
CA GLN A 2 17.62 -43.85 -0.16
C GLN A 2 17.46 -42.66 -1.13
N THR A 3 16.39 -41.89 -0.98
CA THR A 3 16.11 -40.69 -1.79
C THR A 3 15.34 -39.60 -1.03
N SER A 4 15.32 -39.62 0.31
CA SER A 4 14.58 -38.64 1.12
C SER A 4 15.41 -37.43 1.57
N SER A 5 16.75 -37.51 1.62
CA SER A 5 17.61 -36.40 2.07
C SER A 5 17.89 -35.35 0.97
N LEU A 6 17.98 -35.77 -0.30
CA LEU A 6 18.25 -34.87 -1.43
C LEU A 6 17.09 -33.90 -1.73
N SER A 7 15.88 -34.25 -1.31
CA SER A 7 14.67 -33.43 -1.47
C SER A 7 14.63 -32.28 -0.45
N ALA A 8 14.96 -32.57 0.82
CA ALA A 8 14.91 -31.62 1.92
C ALA A 8 15.97 -30.50 1.80
N GLU A 9 17.17 -30.84 1.34
CA GLU A 9 18.26 -29.87 1.16
C GLU A 9 17.96 -28.91 -0.01
N LYS A 10 17.46 -29.44 -1.13
CA LYS A 10 16.96 -28.62 -2.25
C LYS A 10 15.76 -27.78 -1.87
N THR A 11 14.82 -28.27 -1.04
CA THR A 11 13.68 -27.45 -0.60
C THR A 11 14.12 -26.35 0.36
N GLY A 12 15.06 -26.61 1.27
CA GLY A 12 15.60 -25.60 2.19
C GLY A 12 16.39 -24.50 1.47
N GLU A 13 17.21 -24.85 0.47
CA GLU A 13 17.95 -23.87 -0.33
C GLU A 13 17.02 -23.05 -1.24
N LEU A 14 16.00 -23.69 -1.82
CA LEU A 14 14.99 -23.02 -2.64
C LEU A 14 14.15 -22.05 -1.79
N ASP A 15 13.77 -22.45 -0.57
CA ASP A 15 13.05 -21.60 0.40
C ASP A 15 13.90 -20.41 0.84
N GLN A 16 15.20 -20.61 1.06
CA GLN A 16 16.12 -19.52 1.39
C GLN A 16 16.31 -18.55 0.21
N LYS A 17 16.35 -19.06 -1.03
CA LYS A 17 16.42 -18.26 -2.25
C LYS A 17 15.15 -17.46 -2.49
N PHE A 18 13.97 -18.05 -2.27
CA PHE A 18 12.70 -17.35 -2.31
C PHE A 18 12.59 -16.31 -1.20
N GLY A 19 13.07 -16.61 0.01
CA GLY A 19 13.16 -15.65 1.11
C GLY A 19 13.96 -14.41 0.74
N ARG A 20 15.16 -14.59 0.16
CA ARG A 20 15.99 -13.47 -0.32
C ARG A 20 15.32 -12.66 -1.43
N LEU A 21 14.62 -13.32 -2.36
CA LEU A 21 13.88 -12.65 -3.43
C LEU A 21 12.69 -11.84 -2.89
N ILE A 22 11.99 -12.34 -1.87
CA ILE A 22 10.94 -11.60 -1.18
C ILE A 22 11.54 -10.38 -0.49
N ASP A 23 12.65 -10.54 0.23
CA ASP A 23 13.29 -9.43 0.94
C ASP A 23 13.78 -8.35 -0.04
N GLN A 24 14.31 -8.73 -1.20
CA GLN A 24 14.67 -7.80 -2.29
C GLN A 24 13.44 -7.11 -2.88
N PHE A 25 12.37 -7.86 -3.14
CA PHE A 25 11.11 -7.28 -3.61
C PHE A 25 10.56 -6.27 -2.60
N GLU A 26 10.55 -6.61 -1.31
CA GLU A 26 10.13 -5.72 -0.21
C GLU A 26 10.94 -4.43 -0.18
N GLN A 27 12.27 -4.50 -0.34
CA GLN A 27 13.12 -3.32 -0.43
C GLN A 27 12.80 -2.45 -1.66
N GLU A 28 12.56 -3.07 -2.82
CA GLU A 28 12.20 -2.35 -4.04
C GLU A 28 10.80 -1.74 -4.00
N VAL A 29 9.86 -2.36 -3.28
CA VAL A 29 8.50 -1.83 -3.12
C VAL A 29 8.35 -0.87 -1.93
N ALA A 30 9.31 -0.85 -0.98
CA ALA A 30 9.32 0.02 0.18
C ALA A 30 9.08 1.53 -0.12
N PRO A 31 9.71 2.17 -1.14
CA PRO A 31 9.41 3.57 -1.45
C PRO A 31 7.95 3.77 -1.89
N TYR A 32 7.39 2.82 -2.62
CA TYR A 32 5.98 2.85 -3.03
C TYR A 32 5.05 2.65 -1.83
N ASP A 33 5.38 1.75 -0.89
CA ASP A 33 4.64 1.61 0.37
C ASP A 33 4.67 2.88 1.23
N ARG A 34 5.82 3.57 1.29
CA ARG A 34 5.91 4.87 1.96
C ARG A 34 5.02 5.90 1.26
N LEU A 35 5.03 5.97 -0.08
CA LEU A 35 4.15 6.86 -0.84
C LEU A 35 2.67 6.56 -0.57
N THR A 36 2.26 5.30 -0.53
CA THR A 36 0.88 4.92 -0.17
C THR A 36 0.51 5.38 1.24
N ARG A 37 1.42 5.24 2.22
CA ARG A 37 1.20 5.72 3.61
C ARG A 37 1.11 7.24 3.68
N PHE A 38 2.00 7.96 3.01
CA PHE A 38 1.95 9.42 2.94
C PHE A 38 0.69 9.91 2.24
N ALA A 39 0.27 9.24 1.17
CA ALA A 39 -0.99 9.53 0.49
C ALA A 39 -2.19 9.36 1.45
N ALA A 40 -2.21 8.30 2.26
CA ALA A 40 -3.28 8.07 3.22
C ALA A 40 -3.38 9.21 4.26
N ILE A 41 -2.25 9.64 4.84
CA ILE A 41 -2.21 10.76 5.79
C ILE A 41 -2.55 12.10 5.10
N GLY A 42 -2.04 12.28 3.88
CA GLY A 42 -2.27 13.46 3.05
C GLY A 42 -3.73 13.70 2.71
N THR A 43 -4.60 12.68 2.73
CA THR A 43 -6.05 12.90 2.54
C THR A 43 -6.67 13.72 3.68
N PHE A 44 -6.26 13.50 4.93
CA PHE A 44 -6.79 14.25 6.07
C PHE A 44 -6.13 15.63 6.18
N GLY A 45 -4.80 15.67 6.06
CA GLY A 45 -4.07 16.94 6.04
C GLY A 45 -4.48 17.85 4.88
N GLY A 46 -4.73 17.28 3.70
CA GLY A 46 -5.16 17.99 2.51
C GLY A 46 -6.53 18.67 2.67
N VAL A 47 -7.49 18.06 3.38
CA VAL A 47 -8.78 18.70 3.68
C VAL A 47 -8.59 19.91 4.59
N ILE A 48 -7.80 19.76 5.66
CA ILE A 48 -7.52 20.84 6.61
C ILE A 48 -6.81 22.00 5.91
N VAL A 49 -5.78 21.70 5.12
CA VAL A 49 -5.02 22.68 4.34
C VAL A 49 -5.93 23.37 3.31
N SER A 50 -6.82 22.63 2.65
CA SER A 50 -7.75 23.20 1.66
C SER A 50 -8.74 24.20 2.27
N ILE A 51 -9.02 24.12 3.57
CA ILE A 51 -9.88 25.07 4.28
C ILE A 51 -9.06 26.22 4.87
N LEU A 52 -7.94 25.92 5.55
CA LEU A 52 -7.14 26.91 6.25
C LEU A 52 -6.36 27.83 5.30
N VAL A 53 -5.79 27.30 4.21
CA VAL A 53 -4.95 28.11 3.31
C VAL A 53 -5.73 29.25 2.66
N PRO A 54 -6.93 29.04 2.09
CA PRO A 54 -7.74 30.14 1.57
C PRO A 54 -8.12 31.17 2.64
N ILE A 55 -8.47 30.73 3.86
CA ILE A 55 -8.81 31.62 4.98
C ILE A 55 -7.61 32.49 5.35
N LEU A 56 -6.44 31.88 5.55
CA LEU A 56 -5.20 32.58 5.92
C LEU A 56 -4.75 33.53 4.81
N TYR A 57 -4.82 33.12 3.55
CA TYR A 57 -4.47 33.97 2.41
C TYR A 57 -5.38 35.20 2.35
N LEU A 58 -6.70 35.01 2.47
CA LEU A 58 -7.65 36.11 2.41
C LEU A 58 -7.48 37.09 3.57
N GLN A 59 -7.24 36.57 4.77
CA GLN A 59 -7.09 37.36 5.98
C GLN A 59 -5.75 38.10 6.06
N PHE A 60 -4.64 37.45 5.75
CA PHE A 60 -3.29 38.00 5.98
C PHE A 60 -2.61 38.57 4.73
N VAL A 61 -2.95 38.08 3.53
CA VAL A 61 -2.32 38.53 2.27
C VAL A 61 -3.22 39.50 1.53
N ALA A 62 -4.49 39.13 1.33
CA ALA A 62 -5.43 39.97 0.60
C ALA A 62 -6.07 41.08 1.47
N ASN A 63 -5.94 41.00 2.80
CA ASN A 63 -6.61 41.88 3.77
C ASN A 63 -8.14 41.98 3.52
N VAL A 64 -8.76 40.93 3.03
CA VAL A 64 -10.20 40.86 2.77
C VAL A 64 -10.87 40.05 3.86
N ASN A 65 -12.05 40.48 4.31
CA ASN A 65 -12.84 39.71 5.27
C ASN A 65 -13.15 38.31 4.66
N PRO A 66 -12.61 37.22 5.24
CA PRO A 66 -12.77 35.89 4.67
C PRO A 66 -14.24 35.48 4.58
N TYR A 67 -15.08 35.87 5.55
CA TYR A 67 -16.50 35.53 5.54
C TYR A 67 -17.23 36.07 4.30
N HIS A 68 -16.89 37.28 3.86
CA HIS A 68 -17.48 37.89 2.66
C HIS A 68 -16.97 37.20 1.38
N ALA A 69 -15.68 36.88 1.32
CA ALA A 69 -15.07 36.19 0.19
C ALA A 69 -15.62 34.75 0.00
N PHE A 70 -15.93 34.05 1.10
CA PHE A 70 -16.59 32.76 1.08
C PHE A 70 -18.06 32.86 0.60
N MET A 71 -18.80 33.88 1.04
CA MET A 71 -20.17 34.13 0.59
C MET A 71 -20.25 34.58 -0.88
N SER A 72 -19.23 35.31 -1.37
CA SER A 72 -19.19 35.81 -2.75
C SER A 72 -18.88 34.75 -3.81
N GLY A 73 -18.46 33.53 -3.41
CA GLY A 73 -18.28 32.38 -4.30
C GLY A 73 -16.84 31.92 -4.57
N PRO A 74 -15.87 32.78 -4.94
CA PRO A 74 -14.55 32.34 -5.42
C PRO A 74 -13.78 31.48 -4.42
N ALA A 75 -13.77 31.88 -3.14
CA ALA A 75 -13.06 31.15 -2.09
C ALA A 75 -13.70 29.78 -1.81
N MET A 76 -15.01 29.67 -1.96
CA MET A 76 -15.74 28.43 -1.75
C MET A 76 -15.41 27.39 -2.83
N TYR A 77 -15.22 27.81 -4.09
CA TYR A 77 -14.75 26.91 -5.15
C TYR A 77 -13.35 26.38 -4.89
N PHE A 78 -12.44 27.19 -4.34
CA PHE A 78 -11.11 26.73 -3.93
C PHE A 78 -11.17 25.68 -2.81
N VAL A 79 -12.03 25.89 -1.80
CA VAL A 79 -12.20 24.91 -0.72
C VAL A 79 -12.80 23.61 -1.24
N ILE A 80 -13.89 23.67 -2.03
CA ILE A 80 -14.52 22.48 -2.61
C ILE A 80 -13.54 21.76 -3.53
N GLY A 81 -12.85 22.48 -4.41
CA GLY A 81 -11.85 21.94 -5.32
C GLY A 81 -10.68 21.28 -4.58
N GLY A 82 -10.18 21.92 -3.51
CA GLY A 82 -9.12 21.37 -2.66
C GLY A 82 -9.57 20.11 -1.92
N ILE A 83 -10.78 20.07 -1.38
CA ILE A 83 -11.34 18.86 -0.74
C ILE A 83 -11.45 17.72 -1.76
N VAL A 84 -11.98 17.98 -2.95
CA VAL A 84 -12.10 16.96 -4.00
C VAL A 84 -10.71 16.46 -4.43
N ALA A 85 -9.76 17.38 -4.66
CA ALA A 85 -8.38 17.04 -5.02
C ALA A 85 -7.70 16.21 -3.92
N SER A 86 -7.91 16.54 -2.64
CA SER A 86 -7.35 15.82 -1.50
C SER A 86 -7.87 14.38 -1.36
N LYS A 87 -8.98 14.04 -2.05
CA LYS A 87 -9.50 12.67 -2.12
C LYS A 87 -9.05 11.95 -3.39
N ILE A 88 -9.05 12.62 -4.52
CA ILE A 88 -8.74 12.02 -5.83
C ILE A 88 -7.23 11.78 -5.99
N VAL A 89 -6.40 12.77 -5.68
CA VAL A 89 -4.95 12.70 -5.88
C VAL A 89 -4.32 11.56 -5.08
N PRO A 90 -4.64 11.36 -3.78
CA PRO A 90 -4.10 10.23 -3.04
C PRO A 90 -4.56 8.88 -3.59
N ARG A 91 -5.82 8.76 -4.04
CA ARG A 91 -6.31 7.52 -4.65
C ARG A 91 -5.56 7.19 -5.94
N LEU A 92 -5.32 8.18 -6.80
CA LEU A 92 -4.52 8.00 -8.01
C LEU A 92 -3.08 7.60 -7.67
N LEU A 93 -2.47 8.24 -6.66
CA LEU A 93 -1.12 7.89 -6.22
C LEU A 93 -1.05 6.44 -5.70
N MET A 94 -2.06 6.01 -4.93
CA MET A 94 -2.18 4.63 -4.45
C MET A 94 -2.35 3.65 -5.63
N ALA A 95 -3.24 3.95 -6.58
CA ALA A 95 -3.43 3.12 -7.76
C ALA A 95 -2.14 2.99 -8.59
N TYR A 96 -1.43 4.10 -8.81
CA TYR A 96 -0.13 4.12 -9.48
C TYR A 96 0.91 3.26 -8.75
N SER A 97 1.02 3.43 -7.42
CA SER A 97 1.94 2.63 -6.60
C SER A 97 1.65 1.13 -6.69
N ASN A 98 0.38 0.74 -6.63
CA ASN A 98 -0.04 -0.65 -6.77
C ASN A 98 0.25 -1.20 -8.16
N HIS A 99 0.00 -0.41 -9.20
CA HIS A 99 0.32 -0.78 -10.57
C HIS A 99 1.82 -1.02 -10.75
N LYS A 100 2.68 -0.11 -10.25
CA LYS A 100 4.14 -0.27 -10.34
C LYS A 100 4.67 -1.47 -9.57
N LYS A 101 4.14 -1.78 -8.38
CA LYS A 101 4.48 -3.00 -7.64
C LYS A 101 4.10 -4.25 -8.43
N HIS A 102 2.92 -4.26 -9.04
CA HIS A 102 2.45 -5.40 -9.84
C HIS A 102 3.25 -5.56 -11.14
N GLU A 103 3.61 -4.45 -11.80
CA GLU A 103 4.47 -4.43 -12.98
C GLU A 103 5.86 -4.99 -12.65
N LEU A 104 6.48 -4.55 -11.55
CA LEU A 104 7.77 -5.05 -11.07
C LEU A 104 7.70 -6.55 -10.76
N SER A 105 6.67 -6.98 -10.03
CA SER A 105 6.41 -8.40 -9.76
C SER A 105 6.32 -9.21 -11.05
N ARG A 106 5.56 -8.74 -12.05
CA ARG A 106 5.33 -9.46 -13.31
C ARG A 106 6.55 -9.51 -14.22
N THR A 107 7.31 -8.43 -14.30
CA THR A 107 8.42 -8.27 -15.25
C THR A 107 9.71 -8.87 -14.71
N LYS A 108 10.01 -8.65 -13.43
CA LYS A 108 11.30 -9.02 -12.83
C LYS A 108 11.27 -10.35 -12.08
N TYR A 109 10.21 -10.59 -11.31
CA TYR A 109 10.20 -11.70 -10.36
C TYR A 109 9.40 -12.92 -10.84
N LYS A 110 8.22 -12.73 -11.43
CA LYS A 110 7.37 -13.80 -11.96
C LYS A 110 8.11 -14.78 -12.89
N PRO A 111 8.99 -14.37 -13.83
CA PRO A 111 9.72 -15.34 -14.66
C PRO A 111 10.72 -16.19 -13.87
N ILE A 112 11.18 -15.72 -12.71
CA ILE A 112 12.14 -16.43 -11.85
C ILE A 112 11.40 -17.33 -10.86
N THR A 113 10.26 -16.87 -10.33
CA THR A 113 9.56 -17.52 -9.23
C THR A 113 8.31 -18.29 -9.63
N GLY A 114 7.83 -18.14 -10.87
CA GLY A 114 6.60 -18.75 -11.37
C GLY A 114 5.31 -18.12 -10.82
N VAL A 115 5.40 -17.38 -9.70
CA VAL A 115 4.26 -16.77 -9.00
C VAL A 115 4.40 -15.25 -8.87
N CYS A 116 3.29 -14.55 -8.66
CA CYS A 116 3.28 -13.11 -8.41
C CYS A 116 3.86 -12.81 -7.01
N MET A 117 4.90 -11.98 -6.94
CA MET A 117 5.52 -11.56 -5.67
C MET A 117 4.56 -10.82 -4.75
N CYS A 118 3.58 -10.09 -5.29
CA CYS A 118 2.57 -9.43 -4.47
C CYS A 118 1.72 -10.44 -3.66
N ASP A 119 1.38 -11.59 -4.26
CA ASP A 119 0.61 -12.63 -3.60
C ASP A 119 1.48 -13.39 -2.58
N LEU A 120 2.75 -13.66 -2.92
CA LEU A 120 3.73 -14.29 -2.04
C LEU A 120 4.02 -13.42 -0.80
N TYR A 121 4.17 -12.11 -0.99
CA TYR A 121 4.32 -11.14 0.08
C TYR A 121 3.09 -11.10 1.00
N GLN A 122 1.87 -11.11 0.44
CA GLN A 122 0.63 -11.14 1.22
C GLN A 122 0.49 -12.45 2.01
N PHE A 123 0.87 -13.58 1.41
CA PHE A 123 0.93 -14.87 2.07
C PHE A 123 1.87 -14.85 3.29
N ARG A 124 3.14 -14.41 3.11
CA ARG A 124 4.13 -14.30 4.20
C ARG A 124 3.66 -13.37 5.31
N THR A 125 3.10 -12.22 4.94
CA THR A 125 2.57 -11.24 5.91
C THR A 125 1.45 -11.84 6.75
N HIS A 126 0.54 -12.60 6.15
CA HIS A 126 -0.55 -13.24 6.89
C HIS A 126 -0.08 -14.40 7.77
N LEU A 127 0.92 -15.17 7.35
CA LEU A 127 1.55 -16.16 8.20
C LEU A 127 2.21 -15.53 9.44
N GLN A 128 3.00 -14.46 9.25
CA GLN A 128 3.62 -13.74 10.37
C GLN A 128 2.58 -13.13 11.33
N LYS A 129 1.47 -12.58 10.80
CA LYS A 129 0.38 -12.05 11.64
C LYS A 129 -0.36 -13.14 12.38
N MET A 130 -0.53 -14.32 11.78
CA MET A 130 -1.11 -15.48 12.44
C MET A 130 -0.23 -15.94 13.62
N GLU A 131 1.09 -16.00 13.42
CA GLU A 131 2.04 -16.38 14.46
C GLU A 131 2.06 -15.39 15.63
N LYS A 132 1.99 -14.09 15.34
CA LYS A 132 1.99 -13.00 16.34
C LYS A 132 0.63 -12.73 16.99
N ALA A 133 -0.48 -13.20 16.40
CA ALA A 133 -1.81 -12.93 16.93
C ALA A 133 -2.00 -13.63 18.29
N SER A 134 -2.47 -12.88 19.29
CA SER A 134 -2.79 -13.41 20.62
C SER A 134 -4.20 -14.01 20.68
N VAL A 135 -5.10 -13.56 19.80
CA VAL A 135 -6.53 -13.93 19.79
C VAL A 135 -6.81 -15.03 18.75
N ALA A 136 -7.51 -16.08 19.15
CA ALA A 136 -7.85 -17.20 18.28
C ALA A 136 -8.67 -16.80 17.03
N ALA A 137 -9.61 -15.87 17.17
CA ALA A 137 -10.40 -15.36 16.05
C ALA A 137 -9.53 -14.66 14.98
N GLU A 138 -8.52 -13.91 15.41
CA GLU A 138 -7.58 -13.23 14.52
C GLU A 138 -6.64 -14.22 13.82
N ARG A 139 -6.20 -15.27 14.53
CA ARG A 139 -5.46 -16.39 13.94
C ARG A 139 -6.25 -17.10 12.85
N ILE A 140 -7.52 -17.43 13.09
CA ILE A 140 -8.39 -18.10 12.12
C ILE A 140 -8.59 -17.22 10.88
N ARG A 141 -8.78 -15.91 11.06
CA ARG A 141 -8.89 -14.97 9.94
C ARG A 141 -7.62 -14.93 9.10
N HIS A 142 -6.45 -14.85 9.72
CA HIS A 142 -5.18 -14.83 9.00
C HIS A 142 -4.84 -16.17 8.36
N ALA A 143 -5.20 -17.30 8.98
CA ALA A 143 -5.08 -18.62 8.38
C ALA A 143 -5.94 -18.77 7.11
N LYS A 144 -7.19 -18.28 7.14
CA LYS A 144 -8.07 -18.28 5.96
C LYS A 144 -7.49 -17.45 4.82
N LEU A 145 -6.93 -16.28 5.13
CA LEU A 145 -6.30 -15.41 4.14
C LEU A 145 -5.00 -16.03 3.59
N ALA A 146 -4.16 -16.61 4.44
CA ALA A 146 -2.96 -17.33 3.99
C ALA A 146 -3.34 -18.49 3.05
N ASN A 147 -4.35 -19.29 3.40
CA ASN A 147 -4.81 -20.39 2.55
C ASN A 147 -5.37 -19.89 1.20
N TYR A 148 -6.08 -18.76 1.17
CA TYR A 148 -6.54 -18.15 -0.07
C TYR A 148 -5.38 -17.79 -1.00
N TYR A 149 -4.35 -17.12 -0.49
CA TYR A 149 -3.17 -16.77 -1.31
C TYR A 149 -2.37 -18.00 -1.74
N LYS A 150 -2.28 -19.02 -0.88
CA LYS A 150 -1.65 -20.30 -1.24
C LYS A 150 -2.37 -20.97 -2.41
N GLN A 151 -3.71 -21.02 -2.38
CA GLN A 151 -4.50 -21.58 -3.48
C GLN A 151 -4.36 -20.74 -4.75
N LYS A 152 -4.39 -19.42 -4.64
CA LYS A 152 -4.24 -18.50 -5.78
C LYS A 152 -2.88 -18.60 -6.47
N MET A 153 -1.81 -18.89 -5.74
CA MET A 153 -0.47 -19.09 -6.30
C MET A 153 -0.31 -20.45 -7.00
N ASN A 154 -1.10 -21.45 -6.63
CA ASN A 154 -1.07 -22.80 -7.18
C ASN A 154 -2.07 -23.02 -8.33
N SER A 155 -2.88 -22.00 -8.65
CA SER A 155 -3.86 -22.00 -9.74
C SER A 155 -3.34 -21.27 -10.96
#